data_AF-A0A7X9BQP4-F1
#
_entry.id   AF-A0A7X9BQP4-F1
#
_cell.length_a   1.000
_cell.length_b   1.000
_cell.length_c   1.000
_cell.angle_alpha   90.00
_cell.angle_beta   90.00
_cell.angle_gamma   90.00
#
_symmetry.space_group_name_H-M   'P 1'
#
loop_
_entity.id
_entity.type
_entity.pdbx_description
1 polymer ?
#
loop_
_entity_poly.entity_id
_entity_poly.type
_entity_poly.pdbx_seq_one_letter_code
_entity_poly.pdbx_strand_id
1 'polypeptide(L)'
;EMKLIVDLIYKGGLSFMRYSISDTAEYGDYMTGKRIITEETRKEMKKVLSEIQDGTFARNWLLENQINRPNFNAKRRMEQESQVEQVGKKLRKMMSWNN
;
A
#
# COMPACT_ATOMS: atom_id res chain seq x y z
N GLU A 1 8.66 -7.94 -6.77
CA GLU A 1 8.23 -9.07 -5.93
C GLU A 1 6.79 -8.93 -5.42
N MET A 2 6.37 -7.79 -4.86
CA MET A 2 4.99 -7.60 -4.37
C MET A 2 3.89 -8.02 -5.38
N LYS A 3 4.03 -7.63 -6.66
CA LYS A 3 3.09 -8.05 -7.71
C LYS A 3 2.90 -9.57 -7.76
N LEU A 4 4.00 -10.34 -7.72
CA LEU A 4 3.94 -11.80 -7.80
C LEU A 4 3.22 -12.41 -6.59
N ILE A 5 3.53 -11.95 -5.37
CA ILE A 5 2.88 -12.42 -4.14
C ILE A 5 1.38 -12.14 -4.19
N VAL A 6 0.99 -10.93 -4.60
CA VAL A 6 -0.43 -10.56 -4.73
C VAL A 6 -1.11 -11.37 -5.84
N ASP A 7 -0.44 -11.63 -6.96
CA ASP A 7 -0.97 -12.47 -8.05
C ASP A 7 -1.22 -13.91 -7.55
N LEU A 8 -0.39 -14.46 -6.65
CA LEU A 8 -0.61 -15.77 -6.02
C LEU A 8 -1.82 -15.75 -5.08
N ILE A 9 -1.95 -14.71 -4.24
CA ILE A 9 -3.11 -14.53 -3.35
C ILE A 9 -4.39 -14.43 -4.16
N TYR A 10 -4.38 -13.68 -5.26
CA TYR A 10 -5.53 -13.55 -6.14
C TYR A 10 -5.92 -14.91 -6.76
N LYS A 11 -4.95 -15.71 -7.19
CA LYS A 11 -5.19 -17.00 -7.84
C LYS A 11 -5.76 -18.07 -6.91
N GLY A 12 -5.36 -18.10 -5.64
CA GLY A 12 -5.71 -19.22 -4.75
C GLY A 12 -5.77 -18.89 -3.26
N GLY A 13 -5.78 -17.61 -2.89
CA GLY A 13 -5.80 -17.16 -1.50
C GLY A 13 -4.44 -17.26 -0.79
N LEU A 14 -4.46 -16.95 0.51
CA LEU A 14 -3.25 -16.93 1.35
C LEU A 14 -2.60 -18.31 1.48
N SER A 15 -3.39 -19.38 1.52
CA SER A 15 -2.87 -20.76 1.58
C SER A 15 -2.06 -21.11 0.33
N PHE A 16 -2.57 -20.76 -0.86
CA PHE A 16 -1.85 -21.01 -2.10
C PHE A 16 -0.56 -20.18 -2.21
N MET A 17 -0.61 -18.91 -1.77
CA MET A 17 0.58 -18.07 -1.70
C MET A 17 1.64 -18.68 -0.77
N ARG A 18 1.25 -19.13 0.43
CA ARG A 18 2.17 -19.73 1.41
C ARG A 18 2.78 -21.05 0.94
N TYR A 19 1.97 -21.90 0.31
CA TYR A 19 2.45 -23.11 -0.34
C TYR A 19 3.46 -22.83 -1.47
N SER A 20 3.39 -21.65 -2.09
CA SER A 20 4.22 -21.28 -3.24
C SER A 20 5.53 -20.57 -2.86
N ILE A 21 5.73 -20.20 -1.59
CA ILE A 21 6.98 -19.60 -1.08
C ILE A 21 7.77 -20.64 -0.29
N SER A 22 9.02 -20.34 0.08
CA SER A 22 9.82 -21.27 0.88
C SER A 22 9.34 -21.34 2.33
N ASP A 23 9.58 -22.46 3.00
CA ASP A 23 9.29 -22.67 4.42
C ASP A 23 9.89 -21.55 5.31
N THR A 24 11.06 -21.05 4.95
CA THR A 24 11.71 -19.93 5.66
C THR A 24 10.91 -18.64 5.54
N ALA A 25 10.37 -18.34 4.36
CA ALA A 25 9.55 -17.15 4.14
C ALA A 25 8.17 -17.28 4.81
N GLU A 26 7.56 -18.48 4.77
CA GLU A 26 6.30 -18.75 5.48
C GLU A 26 6.46 -18.64 7.01
N TYR A 27 7.53 -19.21 7.58
CA TYR A 27 7.86 -19.03 8.99
C TYR A 27 8.02 -17.54 9.34
N GLY A 28 8.70 -16.78 8.47
CA GLY A 28 8.86 -15.34 8.59
C GLY A 28 7.52 -14.58 8.61
N ASP A 29 6.59 -14.91 7.71
CA ASP A 29 5.22 -14.37 7.66
C ASP A 29 4.52 -14.56 9.01
N TYR A 30 4.48 -15.79 9.51
CA TYR A 30 3.79 -16.11 10.77
C TYR A 30 4.37 -15.38 11.98
N MET A 31 5.70 -15.29 12.09
CA MET A 31 6.35 -14.72 13.27
C MET A 31 6.44 -13.19 13.22
N THR A 32 6.53 -12.62 12.03
CA THR A 32 6.82 -11.19 11.85
C THR A 32 5.59 -10.38 11.46
N GLY A 33 4.62 -10.97 10.75
CA GLY A 33 3.44 -10.26 10.25
C GLY A 33 2.68 -9.49 11.33
N LYS A 34 2.43 -10.13 12.49
CA LYS A 34 1.73 -9.50 13.64
C LYS A 34 2.57 -8.46 14.38
N ARG A 35 3.89 -8.46 14.20
CA ARG A 35 4.79 -7.45 14.79
C ARG A 35 4.79 -6.15 13.98
N ILE A 36 4.45 -6.23 12.69
CA ILE A 36 4.37 -5.08 11.78
C ILE A 36 2.94 -4.53 11.70
N ILE A 37 1.94 -5.40 11.53
CA ILE A 37 0.53 -5.02 11.53
C ILE A 37 -0.06 -5.32 12.91
N THR A 38 -0.02 -4.33 13.79
CA THR A 38 -0.37 -4.46 15.21
C THR A 38 -1.85 -4.17 15.48
N GLU A 39 -2.28 -4.34 16.73
CA GLU A 39 -3.62 -3.94 17.16
C GLU A 39 -3.85 -2.43 17.03
N GLU A 40 -2.82 -1.61 17.24
CA GLU A 40 -2.85 -0.16 17.00
C GLU A 40 -3.13 0.15 15.53
N THR A 41 -2.47 -0.57 14.61
CA THR A 41 -2.76 -0.45 13.17
C THR A 41 -4.23 -0.77 12.89
N ARG A 42 -4.78 -1.83 13.49
CA ARG A 42 -6.19 -2.21 13.32
C ARG A 42 -7.15 -1.19 13.94
N LYS A 43 -6.80 -0.59 15.08
CA LYS A 43 -7.57 0.51 15.69
C LYS A 43 -7.61 1.73 14.78
N GLU A 44 -6.48 2.09 14.18
CA GLU A 44 -6.42 3.20 13.23
C GLU A 44 -7.27 2.91 11.98
N MET A 45 -7.21 1.68 11.44
CA MET A 45 -8.09 1.27 10.33
C MET A 45 -9.58 1.43 10.67
N LYS A 46 -9.99 1.07 11.89
CA LYS A 46 -11.38 1.26 12.35
C LYS A 46 -11.74 2.74 12.48
N LYS A 47 -10.83 3.57 12.98
CA LYS A 47 -11.04 5.02 13.10
C LYS A 47 -11.20 5.66 11.72
N VAL A 48 -10.35 5.31 10.76
CA VAL A 48 -10.46 5.75 9.36
C VAL A 48 -11.83 5.35 8.78
N LEU A 49 -12.30 4.13 9.04
CA LEU A 49 -13.63 3.70 8.61
C LEU A 49 -14.74 4.56 9.25
N SER A 50 -14.66 4.86 10.54
CA SER A 50 -15.62 5.76 11.21
C SER A 50 -15.63 7.15 10.58
N GLU A 51 -14.46 7.75 10.34
CA GLU A 51 -14.33 9.07 9.71
C GLU A 51 -14.86 9.10 8.26
N ILE A 52 -14.84 7.96 7.57
CA ILE A 52 -15.49 7.80 6.25
C ILE A 52 -17.01 7.75 6.42
N GLN A 53 -17.50 6.93 7.35
CA GLN A 53 -18.93 6.71 7.56
C GLN A 53 -19.66 7.94 8.13
N ASP A 54 -19.02 8.69 9.01
CA ASP A 54 -19.58 9.91 9.62
C ASP A 54 -19.41 11.17 8.74
N GLY A 55 -18.72 11.05 7.60
CA GLY A 55 -18.54 12.11 6.62
C GLY A 55 -17.37 13.06 6.91
N THR A 56 -16.61 12.86 7.98
CA THR A 56 -15.41 13.66 8.30
C THR A 56 -14.41 13.67 7.15
N PHE A 57 -14.11 12.50 6.57
CA PHE A 57 -13.20 12.37 5.44
C PHE A 57 -13.69 13.16 4.22
N ALA A 58 -14.97 13.04 3.88
CA ALA A 58 -15.58 13.74 2.75
C ALA A 58 -15.57 15.26 2.95
N ARG A 59 -15.91 15.74 4.15
CA ARG A 59 -15.86 17.17 4.51
C ARG A 59 -14.44 17.73 4.36
N ASN A 60 -13.44 17.03 4.89
CA ASN A 60 -12.05 17.46 4.79
C ASN A 60 -11.58 17.54 3.34
N TRP A 61 -11.95 16.56 2.51
CA TRP A 61 -11.63 16.57 1.07
C TRP A 61 -12.31 17.75 0.35
N LEU A 62 -13.59 18.02 0.63
CA LEU A 62 -14.31 19.15 0.03
C LEU A 62 -13.66 20.49 0.37
N LEU A 63 -13.29 20.71 1.65
CA LEU A 63 -12.63 21.94 2.09
C LEU A 63 -11.28 22.13 1.40
N GLU A 64 -10.45 21.09 1.36
CA GLU A 64 -9.16 21.10 0.63
C GLU A 64 -9.36 21.43 -0.86
N ASN A 65 -10.43 20.94 -1.48
CA ASN A 65 -10.77 21.24 -2.87
C ASN A 65 -11.17 22.70 -3.08
N GLN A 66 -11.96 23.27 -2.18
CA GLN A 66 -12.43 24.66 -2.28
C GLN A 66 -11.28 25.67 -2.29
N ILE A 67 -10.16 25.34 -1.64
CA ILE A 67 -8.94 26.17 -1.60
C ILE A 67 -7.89 25.77 -2.66
N ASN A 68 -8.29 25.05 -3.72
CA ASN A 68 -7.41 24.59 -4.80
C ASN A 68 -6.33 23.57 -4.40
N ARG A 69 -6.60 22.72 -3.39
CA ARG A 69 -5.83 21.52 -3.05
C ARG A 69 -4.34 21.74 -2.70
N PRO A 70 -3.97 22.74 -1.88
CA PRO A 70 -2.56 23.05 -1.62
C PRO A 70 -1.79 21.89 -0.97
N ASN A 71 -2.36 21.27 0.07
CA ASN A 71 -1.71 20.15 0.77
C ASN A 71 -1.61 18.93 -0.13
N PHE A 72 -2.69 18.62 -0.84
CA PHE A 72 -2.73 17.47 -1.74
C PHE A 72 -1.74 17.62 -2.90
N ASN A 73 -1.64 18.81 -3.51
CA ASN A 73 -0.69 19.07 -4.59
C ASN A 73 0.77 19.05 -4.09
N ALA A 74 1.04 19.59 -2.89
CA ALA A 74 2.35 19.52 -2.27
C ALA A 74 2.76 18.05 -2.00
N LYS A 75 1.87 17.27 -1.38
CA LYS A 75 2.11 15.84 -1.11
C LYS A 75 2.32 15.06 -2.40
N ARG A 76 1.49 15.27 -3.43
CA ARG A 76 1.64 14.65 -4.74
C ARG A 76 3.02 14.91 -5.34
N ARG A 77 3.51 16.15 -5.29
CA ARG A 77 4.85 16.50 -5.79
C ARG A 77 5.94 15.75 -5.03
N MET A 78 5.88 15.76 -3.70
CA MET A 78 6.85 15.06 -2.86
C MET A 78 6.88 13.55 -3.14
N GLU A 79 5.72 12.91 -3.31
CA GLU A 79 5.64 11.48 -3.61
C GLU A 79 6.19 11.16 -5.02
N GLN A 80 5.96 12.03 -6.01
CA GLN A 80 6.53 11.88 -7.36
C GLN A 80 8.04 12.04 -7.39
N GLU A 81 8.59 12.88 -6.52
CA GLU A 81 10.02 13.13 -6.38
C GLU A 81 10.71 12.11 -5.47
N SER A 82 9.97 11.19 -4.86
CA SER A 82 10.51 10.18 -3.96
C SER A 82 11.56 9.28 -4.62
N GLN A 83 12.49 8.77 -3.83
CA GLN A 83 13.56 7.89 -4.30
C GLN A 83 13.02 6.63 -4.99
N VAL A 84 11.91 6.07 -4.47
CA VAL A 84 11.29 4.86 -5.04
C VAL A 84 10.80 5.11 -6.48
N GLU A 85 10.26 6.29 -6.78
CA GLU A 85 9.83 6.63 -8.13
C GLU A 85 11.02 6.91 -9.07
N GLN A 86 12.02 7.63 -8.60
CA GLN A 86 13.23 7.92 -9.39
C GLN A 86 13.97 6.63 -9.80
N VAL A 87 14.21 5.74 -8.84
CA VAL A 87 14.87 4.46 -9.08
C VAL A 87 13.95 3.52 -9.86
N GLY A 88 12.68 3.42 -9.46
CA GLY A 88 11.70 2.56 -10.12
C GLY A 88 11.52 2.88 -11.60
N LYS A 89 11.50 4.16 -11.99
CA LYS A 89 11.42 4.58 -13.40
C LYS A 89 12.63 4.10 -14.21
N LYS A 90 13.84 4.17 -13.66
CA LYS A 90 15.06 3.68 -14.34
C LYS A 90 15.00 2.16 -14.51
N LEU A 91 14.67 1.43 -13.44
CA LEU A 91 14.57 -0.02 -13.48
C LEU A 91 13.52 -0.50 -14.48
N ARG A 92 12.31 0.09 -14.48
CA ARG A 92 11.23 -0.31 -15.41
C ARG A 92 11.59 -0.11 -16.88
N LYS A 93 12.43 0.88 -17.22
CA LYS A 93 12.92 1.11 -18.59
C LYS A 93 13.87 0.02 -19.08
N MET A 94 14.56 -0.68 -18.18
CA MET A 94 15.51 -1.74 -18.51
C MET A 94 14.83 -3.10 -18.65
N MET A 95 13.57 -3.22 -18.26
CA MET A 95 12.79 -4.46 -18.34
C MET A 95 12.31 -4.66 -19.78
N SER A 96 12.86 -5.65 -20.47
CA SER A 96 12.59 -5.94 -21.89
C SER A 96 11.14 -6.33 -22.19
N TRP A 97 10.40 -6.78 -21.20
CA TRP A 97 9.02 -7.25 -21.32
C TRP A 97 7.95 -6.16 -21.09
N ASN A 98 8.37 -4.92 -20.86
CA ASN A 98 7.48 -3.77 -20.69
C ASN A 98 7.24 -2.97 -21.99
N ASN A 99 7.79 -3.43 -23.12
CA ASN A 99 7.56 -2.88 -24.46
C ASN A 99 6.58 -3.74 -25.24
#